data_AF-A0A3A0C275-F1
#
_entry.id   AF-A0A3A0C275-F1
#
_cell.length_a   1.000
_cell.length_b   1.000
_cell.length_c   1.000
_cell.angle_alpha   90.00
_cell.angle_beta   90.00
_cell.angle_gamma   90.00
#
_symmetry.space_group_name_H-M   'P 1'
#
loop_
_entity.id
_entity.type
_entity.pdbx_description
1 polymer ?
#
loop_
_entity_poly.entity_id
_entity_poly.type
_entity_poly.pdbx_seq_one_letter_code
_entity_poly.pdbx_strand_id
1 'polypeptide(L)'
;MSADSLSDGLTETDPTRLEQLTQDAVDAARAGKWDRVEVCYAQREILLVGCRVGRDLARRLCEMDEQVRSTLLVAQAGIMSLLADSAQFRRRLRNLRQMDQTSVLMNGVLHVKG
;
A
#
# COMPACT_ATOMS: atom_id res chain seq x y z
N MET A 1 23.13 53.85 -3.59
CA MET A 1 23.60 53.05 -2.43
C MET A 1 22.45 52.16 -2.00
N SER A 2 22.79 50.90 -1.76
CA SER A 2 21.97 49.71 -1.99
C SER A 2 20.79 49.51 -1.04
N ALA A 3 19.64 49.13 -1.60
CA ALA A 3 18.50 48.55 -0.91
C ALA A 3 18.01 47.25 -1.59
N ASP A 4 18.89 46.54 -2.31
CA ASP A 4 18.58 45.28 -2.99
C ASP A 4 19.47 44.17 -2.45
N SER A 5 19.18 43.64 -1.26
CA SER A 5 19.83 42.41 -0.76
C SER A 5 18.99 41.64 0.26
N LEU A 6 17.66 41.72 0.18
CA LEU A 6 16.76 40.95 1.06
C LEU A 6 15.61 40.35 0.26
N SER A 7 15.90 39.54 -0.76
CA SER A 7 14.90 38.65 -1.35
C SER A 7 15.53 37.50 -2.13
N ASP A 8 16.49 36.77 -1.53
CA ASP A 8 17.02 35.54 -2.14
C ASP A 8 16.83 34.31 -1.23
N GLY A 9 15.70 34.29 -0.52
CA GLY A 9 15.26 33.19 0.33
C GLY A 9 13.98 32.50 -0.16
N LEU A 10 13.60 32.70 -1.42
CA LEU A 10 12.46 32.02 -2.03
C LEU A 10 12.93 30.68 -2.61
N THR A 11 12.97 29.67 -1.73
CA THR A 11 12.85 28.23 -2.03
C THR A 11 12.94 27.89 -3.50
N GLU A 12 14.18 27.73 -4.00
CA GLU A 12 14.40 27.27 -5.36
C GLU A 12 13.75 25.91 -5.49
N THR A 13 12.72 25.88 -6.32
CA THR A 13 11.96 24.69 -6.63
C THR A 13 12.90 23.69 -7.28
N ASP A 14 13.16 22.54 -6.64
CA ASP A 14 14.06 21.53 -7.19
C ASP A 14 13.26 20.44 -7.95
N PRO A 15 13.12 20.54 -9.29
CA PRO A 15 12.47 19.50 -10.10
C PRO A 15 13.16 18.14 -9.98
N THR A 16 14.47 18.11 -9.73
CA THR A 16 15.25 16.89 -9.52
C THR A 16 14.80 16.20 -8.24
N ARG A 17 14.57 16.97 -7.17
CA ARG A 17 14.09 16.43 -5.90
C ARG A 17 12.69 15.85 -6.01
N LEU A 18 11.80 16.48 -6.78
CA LEU A 18 10.46 15.94 -7.04
C LEU A 18 10.51 14.61 -7.79
N GLU A 19 11.34 14.53 -8.82
CA GLU A 19 11.55 13.29 -9.58
C GLU A 19 12.13 12.19 -8.69
N GLN A 20 13.15 12.52 -7.87
CA GLN A 20 13.75 11.59 -6.93
C GLN A 20 12.76 11.07 -5.88
N LEU A 21 11.95 11.95 -5.27
CA LEU A 21 10.94 11.52 -4.29
C LEU A 21 9.90 10.58 -4.90
N THR A 22 9.54 10.81 -6.16
CA THR A 22 8.56 9.98 -6.86
C THR A 22 9.18 8.63 -7.26
N GLN A 23 10.46 8.61 -7.65
CA GLN A 23 11.20 7.37 -7.89
C GLN A 23 11.40 6.57 -6.58
N ASP A 24 11.72 7.23 -5.47
CA ASP A 24 11.83 6.59 -4.17
C ASP A 24 10.49 5.96 -3.73
N ALA A 25 9.35 6.59 -4.08
CA ALA A 25 8.02 6.04 -3.86
C ALA A 25 7.77 4.79 -4.71
N VAL A 26 8.18 4.78 -5.98
CA VAL A 26 8.12 3.59 -6.85
C VAL A 26 8.90 2.44 -6.24
N ASP A 27 10.13 2.67 -5.80
CA ASP A 27 10.97 1.63 -5.23
C ASP A 27 10.44 1.14 -3.88
N ALA A 28 9.89 2.03 -3.06
CA ALA A 28 9.22 1.67 -1.82
C ALA A 28 7.97 0.80 -2.07
N ALA A 29 7.14 1.16 -3.05
CA ALA A 29 5.95 0.40 -3.43
C ALA A 29 6.32 -1.01 -3.93
N ARG A 30 7.34 -1.13 -4.79
CA ARG A 30 7.86 -2.43 -5.26
C ARG A 30 8.37 -3.30 -4.12
N ALA A 31 8.94 -2.69 -3.08
CA ALA A 31 9.40 -3.38 -1.88
C ALA A 31 8.27 -3.63 -0.85
N GLY A 32 7.03 -3.22 -1.12
CA GLY A 32 5.90 -3.33 -0.18
C GLY A 32 6.00 -2.42 1.05
N LYS A 33 6.85 -1.39 1.01
CA LYS A 33 7.10 -0.45 2.12
C LYS A 33 6.14 0.74 2.05
N TRP A 34 4.86 0.50 2.33
CA TRP A 34 3.79 1.49 2.16
C TRP A 34 3.95 2.74 3.03
N ASP A 35 4.46 2.60 4.27
CA ASP A 35 4.76 3.76 5.13
C ASP A 35 5.78 4.70 4.47
N ARG A 36 6.75 4.14 3.74
CA ARG A 36 7.75 4.93 3.02
C ARG A 36 7.17 5.60 1.79
N VAL A 37 6.21 4.96 1.11
CA VAL A 37 5.45 5.58 0.00
C VAL A 37 4.70 6.81 0.50
N GLU A 38 4.06 6.71 1.65
CA GLU A 38 3.35 7.84 2.30
C GLU A 38 4.30 9.00 2.62
N VAL A 39 5.45 8.72 3.25
CA VAL A 39 6.47 9.74 3.54
C VAL A 39 6.97 10.44 2.27
N CYS A 40 7.22 9.70 1.20
CA CYS A 40 7.61 10.27 -0.09
C CYS A 40 6.55 11.22 -0.64
N TYR A 41 5.26 10.83 -0.59
CA TYR A 41 4.17 11.67 -1.07
C TYR A 41 3.94 12.91 -0.20
N ALA A 42 4.06 12.80 1.12
CA ALA A 42 3.96 13.94 2.02
C ALA A 42 5.07 14.98 1.74
N GLN A 43 6.31 14.53 1.52
CA GLN A 43 7.42 15.42 1.16
C GLN A 43 7.23 16.03 -0.23
N ARG A 44 6.71 15.25 -1.19
CA ARG A 44 6.43 15.72 -2.55
C ARG A 44 5.35 16.80 -2.55
N GLU A 45 4.29 16.64 -1.75
CA GLU A 45 3.22 17.63 -1.62
C GLU A 45 3.76 18.98 -1.18
N ILE A 46 4.63 19.00 -0.16
CA ILE A 46 5.28 20.23 0.33
C ILE A 46 6.08 20.91 -0.79
N LEU A 47 6.84 20.14 -1.58
CA LEU A 47 7.63 20.70 -2.69
C LEU A 47 6.76 21.20 -3.85
N LEU A 48 5.61 20.55 -4.11
CA LEU A 48 4.72 20.94 -5.21
C LEU A 48 4.04 22.28 -4.98
N VAL A 49 3.76 22.67 -3.73
CA VAL A 49 3.10 23.95 -3.39
C VAL A 49 3.88 25.16 -3.93
N GLY A 50 5.21 25.07 -3.98
CA GLY A 50 6.07 26.13 -4.53
C GLY A 50 6.49 25.91 -5.99
N CYS A 51 6.13 24.80 -6.62
CA CYS A 51 6.77 24.33 -7.84
C CYS A 51 6.02 24.70 -9.12
N ARG A 52 6.73 25.32 -10.08
CA ARG A 52 6.30 25.32 -11.49
C ARG A 52 6.82 24.08 -12.20
N VAL A 53 5.98 23.05 -12.27
CA VAL A 53 6.29 21.80 -12.98
C VAL A 53 6.06 22.00 -14.49
N GLY A 54 7.11 21.81 -15.30
CA GLY A 54 6.98 21.76 -16.76
C GLY A 54 6.22 20.52 -17.24
N ARG A 55 5.57 20.60 -18.42
CA ARG A 55 4.72 19.52 -18.95
C ARG A 55 5.44 18.16 -19.04
N ASP A 56 6.70 18.15 -19.45
CA ASP A 56 7.46 16.90 -19.58
C ASP A 56 7.74 16.24 -18.24
N LEU A 57 8.09 17.04 -17.22
CA LEU A 57 8.28 16.56 -15.86
C LEU A 57 6.95 16.06 -15.29
N ALA A 58 5.86 16.82 -15.45
CA ALA A 58 4.54 16.42 -14.99
C ALA A 58 4.12 15.06 -15.57
N ARG A 59 4.35 14.84 -16.88
CA ARG A 59 4.10 13.55 -17.53
C ARG A 59 4.92 12.43 -16.90
N ARG A 60 6.23 12.61 -16.70
CA ARG A 60 7.09 11.60 -16.06
C ARG A 60 6.64 11.27 -14.64
N LEU A 61 6.29 12.30 -13.86
CA LEU A 61 5.77 12.10 -12.51
C LEU A 61 4.48 11.27 -12.51
N CYS A 62 3.53 11.58 -13.41
CA CYS A 62 2.30 10.80 -13.55
C CYS A 62 2.56 9.35 -13.97
N GLU A 63 3.51 9.10 -14.88
CA GLU A 63 3.89 7.74 -15.29
C GLU A 63 4.47 6.93 -14.12
N MET A 64 5.23 7.56 -13.22
CA MET A 64 5.73 6.91 -12.00
C MET A 64 4.60 6.68 -10.98
N ASP A 65 3.70 7.64 -10.82
CA ASP A 65 2.53 7.50 -9.93
C ASP A 65 1.62 6.33 -10.37
N GLU A 66 1.46 6.12 -11.68
CA GLU A 66 0.72 4.98 -12.20
C GLU A 66 1.42 3.64 -11.89
N GLN A 67 2.76 3.61 -11.84
CA GLN A 67 3.48 2.41 -11.41
C GLN A 67 3.25 2.09 -9.93
N VAL A 68 3.22 3.13 -9.07
CA VAL A 68 2.88 2.96 -7.65
C VAL A 68 1.46 2.43 -7.51
N ARG A 69 0.51 3.03 -8.22
CA ARG A 69 -0.91 2.60 -8.25
C ARG A 69 -1.06 1.15 -8.71
N SER A 70 -0.40 0.76 -9.80
CA SER A 70 -0.44 -0.61 -10.32
C SER A 70 0.07 -1.61 -9.29
N THR A 71 1.19 -1.28 -8.63
CA THR A 71 1.76 -2.12 -7.56
C THR A 71 0.81 -2.26 -6.37
N LEU A 72 0.14 -1.16 -5.98
CA LEU A 72 -0.87 -1.18 -4.92
C LEU A 72 -2.05 -2.09 -5.26
N LEU A 73 -2.57 -2.02 -6.48
CA LEU A 73 -3.69 -2.85 -6.92
C LEU A 73 -3.34 -4.34 -6.89
N VAL A 74 -2.12 -4.71 -7.31
CA VAL A 74 -1.63 -6.10 -7.21
C VAL A 74 -1.54 -6.55 -5.75
N ALA A 75 -0.99 -5.72 -4.88
CA ALA A 75 -0.89 -6.03 -3.45
C ALA A 75 -2.28 -6.21 -2.80
N GLN A 76 -3.24 -5.35 -3.13
CA GLN A 76 -4.63 -5.45 -2.67
C GLN A 76 -5.27 -6.77 -3.12
N ALA A 77 -5.12 -7.14 -4.40
CA ALA A 77 -5.63 -8.41 -4.91
C ALA A 77 -5.03 -9.62 -4.16
N GLY A 78 -3.72 -9.59 -3.90
CA GLY A 78 -3.03 -10.63 -3.12
C GLY A 78 -3.58 -10.75 -1.69
N ILE A 79 -3.75 -9.62 -0.99
CA ILE A 79 -4.32 -9.60 0.36
C ILE A 79 -5.75 -10.13 0.37
N MET A 80 -6.59 -9.73 -0.60
CA MET A 80 -7.96 -10.22 -0.71
C MET A 80 -8.02 -11.74 -0.92
N SER A 81 -7.13 -12.28 -1.76
CA SER A 81 -7.02 -13.72 -1.97
C SER A 81 -6.66 -14.44 -0.67
N LEU A 82 -5.64 -13.97 0.05
CA LEU A 82 -5.21 -14.56 1.32
C LEU A 82 -6.31 -14.52 2.38
N LEU A 83 -7.06 -13.43 2.45
CA LEU A 83 -8.21 -13.32 3.35
C LEU A 83 -9.31 -14.32 3.00
N ALA A 84 -9.61 -14.50 1.72
CA ALA A 84 -10.59 -15.49 1.25
C ALA A 84 -10.15 -16.92 1.61
N ASP A 85 -8.89 -17.27 1.33
CA ASP A 85 -8.32 -18.57 1.67
C ASP A 85 -8.37 -18.83 3.18
N SER A 86 -7.96 -17.84 3.98
CA SER A 86 -8.02 -17.94 5.45
C SER A 86 -9.45 -18.18 5.97
N ALA A 87 -10.44 -17.54 5.35
CA ALA A 87 -11.84 -17.71 5.70
C ALA A 87 -12.33 -19.12 5.33
N GLN A 88 -11.90 -19.64 4.18
CA GLN A 88 -12.20 -21.00 3.75
C GLN A 88 -11.58 -22.03 4.69
N PHE A 89 -10.30 -21.90 5.05
CA PHE A 89 -9.64 -22.79 6.01
C PHE A 89 -10.33 -22.79 7.37
N ARG A 90 -10.67 -21.61 7.90
CA ARG A 90 -11.43 -21.51 9.16
C ARG A 90 -12.81 -22.16 9.09
N ARG A 91 -13.49 -22.10 7.94
CA ARG A 91 -14.77 -22.82 7.73
C ARG A 91 -14.56 -24.33 7.72
N ARG A 92 -13.57 -24.83 6.96
CA ARG A 92 -13.25 -26.27 6.91
C ARG A 92 -12.92 -26.83 8.29
N LEU A 93 -12.09 -26.14 9.06
CA LEU A 93 -11.75 -26.55 10.43
C LEU A 93 -12.96 -26.58 11.36
N ARG A 94 -13.89 -25.62 11.25
CA ARG A 94 -15.14 -25.64 12.01
C ARG A 94 -16.01 -26.84 11.64
N ASN A 95 -16.15 -27.13 10.36
CA ASN A 95 -16.93 -28.27 9.89
C ASN A 95 -16.34 -29.61 10.38
N LEU A 96 -15.01 -29.77 10.32
CA LEU A 96 -14.35 -30.96 10.84
C LEU A 96 -14.61 -31.16 12.34
N ARG A 97 -14.46 -30.10 13.15
CA ARG A 97 -14.78 -30.16 14.59
C ARG A 97 -16.23 -30.52 14.87
N GLN A 98 -17.16 -30.02 14.06
CA GLN A 98 -18.57 -30.36 14.20
C GLN A 98 -18.82 -31.83 13.87
N MET A 99 -18.21 -32.36 12.80
CA MET A 99 -18.31 -33.77 12.42
C MET A 99 -17.74 -34.71 13.49
N ASP A 100 -16.59 -34.35 14.09
CA ASP A 100 -16.03 -35.14 15.19
C ASP A 100 -17.00 -35.18 16.39
N GLN A 101 -17.59 -34.04 16.75
CA GLN A 101 -18.56 -33.95 17.85
C GLN A 101 -19.84 -34.73 17.59
N THR A 102 -20.42 -34.66 16.38
CA THR A 102 -21.59 -35.47 16.02
C THR A 102 -21.25 -36.96 15.96
N SER A 103 -20.04 -37.35 15.54
CA SER A 103 -19.61 -38.75 15.57
C SER A 103 -19.51 -39.30 17.00
N VAL A 104 -18.98 -38.51 17.94
CA VAL A 104 -18.87 -38.88 19.36
C VAL A 104 -20.26 -39.00 19.98
N LEU A 105 -21.17 -38.07 19.69
CA LEU A 105 -22.55 -38.14 20.18
C LEU A 105 -23.30 -39.35 19.60
N MET A 106 -23.15 -39.66 18.31
CA MET A 106 -23.80 -40.84 17.72
C MET A 106 -23.21 -42.17 18.22
N ASN A 107 -21.89 -42.25 18.43
CA ASN A 107 -21.26 -43.43 19.00
C ASN A 107 -21.60 -43.63 20.49
N GLY A 108 -21.76 -42.54 21.25
CA GLY A 108 -22.21 -42.60 22.64
C GLY A 108 -23.68 -43.04 22.78
N VAL A 109 -24.56 -42.65 21.84
CA VAL A 109 -25.98 -43.06 21.84
C VAL A 109 -26.15 -44.53 21.47
N LEU A 110 -25.28 -45.09 20.61
CA LEU A 110 -25.32 -46.51 20.24
C LEU A 110 -24.83 -47.45 21.36
N HIS A 111 -24.11 -46.95 22.36
CA HIS A 111 -23.58 -47.76 23.47
C HIS A 111 -24.52 -47.85 24.70
N VAL A 112 -25.73 -47.26 24.64
CA VAL A 112 -26.68 -47.17 25.78
C VAL A 112 -27.84 -48.18 25.69
N LYS A 113 -27.93 -49.01 24.65
CA LYS A 113 -28.91 -50.11 24.61
C LYS A 113 -28.24 -51.45 24.89
N GLY A 114 -28.23 -51.80 26.19
CA GLY A 114 -28.27 -53.19 26.65
C GLY A 114 -29.64 -53.83 26.39
#